data_AF-A0A946JS77-F1
#
_entry.id   AF-A0A946JS77-F1
#
_cell.length_a   1.000
_cell.length_b   1.000
_cell.length_c   1.000
_cell.angle_alpha   90.00
_cell.angle_beta   90.00
_cell.angle_gamma   90.00
#
_symmetry.space_group_name_H-M   'P 1'
#
loop_
_entity.id
_entity.type
_entity.pdbx_description
1 polymer ?
#
loop_
_entity_poly.entity_id
_entity_poly.type
_entity_poly.pdbx_seq_one_letter_code
_entity_poly.pdbx_strand_id
1 'polypeptide(L)' 'ELNDLGGQSTHKDIIEMMYQRLAQWGRRMAQRTTIEDKSIHKKFEMDSDVGIMLGVYDDADAPDLAANFYRGKAKGRYLK' A
#
# COMPACT_ATOMS: atom_id res chain seq x y z
N GLU A 1 30.31 27.92 9.96
CA GLU A 1 30.52 27.05 11.14
C GLU A 1 32.02 26.87 11.32
N LEU A 2 32.55 27.08 12.54
CA LEU A 2 34.01 27.09 12.81
C LEU A 2 34.50 25.87 13.62
N ASN A 3 33.59 25.14 14.27
CA ASN A 3 33.90 23.99 15.10
C ASN A 3 33.06 22.80 14.66
N ASP A 4 33.70 21.73 14.20
CA ASP A 4 33.04 20.46 13.90
C ASP A 4 32.94 19.61 15.18
N LEU A 5 31.72 19.15 15.48
CA LEU A 5 31.39 18.36 16.67
C LEU A 5 31.08 16.90 16.32
N GLY A 6 31.14 16.50 15.05
CA GLY A 6 30.68 15.19 14.56
C GLY A 6 31.40 13.97 15.14
N GLY A 7 32.62 14.15 15.68
CA GLY A 7 33.38 13.09 16.35
C GLY A 7 33.33 13.13 17.88
N GLN A 8 32.66 14.11 18.48
CA GLN A 8 32.70 14.29 19.94
C GLN A 8 31.68 13.40 20.63
N SER A 9 32.15 12.58 21.59
CA SER A 9 31.30 11.66 22.34
C SER A 9 30.22 12.35 23.18
N THR A 10 30.42 13.63 23.52
CA THR A 10 29.49 14.49 24.27
C THR A 10 28.23 14.86 23.49
N HIS A 11 28.22 14.71 22.16
CA HIS A 11 27.11 15.12 21.29
C HIS A 11 26.43 13.93 20.59
N LYS A 12 26.65 12.69 21.09
CA LYS A 12 26.14 11.46 20.47
C LYS A 12 24.62 11.43 20.32
N ASP A 13 23.90 11.93 21.32
CA ASP A 13 22.42 12.03 21.31
C ASP A 13 21.92 12.98 20.21
N ILE A 14 22.59 14.12 20.02
CA ILE A 14 22.28 15.06 18.94
C ILE A 14 22.59 14.44 17.58
N ILE A 15 23.75 13.80 17.42
CA ILE A 15 24.14 13.10 16.19
C ILE A 15 23.10 12.03 15.85
N GLU A 16 22.69 11.22 16.82
CA GLU A 16 21.66 10.19 16.67
C GLU A 16 20.33 10.81 16.21
N MET A 17 19.86 11.87 16.87
CA MET A 17 18.65 12.60 16.47
C MET A 17 18.74 13.12 15.03
N MET A 18 19.90 13.65 14.61
CA MET A 18 20.09 14.12 13.24
C MET A 18 20.03 12.97 12.24
N TYR A 19 20.66 11.82 12.54
CA TYR A 19 20.57 10.64 11.70
C TYR A 19 19.15 10.09 11.61
N GLN A 20 18.37 10.11 12.70
CA GLN A 20 16.97 9.71 12.67
C GLN A 20 16.15 10.59 11.71
N ARG A 21 16.35 11.91 11.75
CA ARG A 21 15.71 12.86 10.82
C ARG A 21 16.15 12.62 9.38
N LEU A 22 17.46 12.43 9.16
CA LEU A 22 18.00 12.09 7.83
C LEU A 22 17.41 10.79 7.30
N ALA A 23 17.28 9.77 8.15
CA ALA A 23 16.75 8.47 7.79
C ALA A 23 15.23 8.55 7.49
N GLN A 24 14.48 9.36 8.23
CA GLN A 24 13.08 9.66 7.92
C GLN A 24 12.94 10.32 6.55
N TRP A 25 13.77 11.33 6.26
CA TRP A 25 13.78 12.00 4.96
C TRP A 25 14.19 11.04 3.84
N GLY A 26 15.21 10.22 4.05
CA GLY A 26 15.75 9.30 3.04
C GLY A 26 14.78 8.19 2.63
N ARG A 27 13.87 7.78 3.53
CA ARG A 27 12.85 6.75 3.24
C ARG A 27 11.55 7.29 2.66
N ARG A 28 11.40 8.61 2.48
CA ARG A 28 10.16 9.19 1.97
C ARG A 28 9.88 8.74 0.52
N MET A 29 8.60 8.55 0.18
CA MET A 29 8.16 8.14 -1.15
C MET A 29 8.15 9.31 -2.16
N ALA A 30 9.32 9.92 -2.40
CA ALA A 30 9.46 11.12 -3.25
C ALA A 30 9.17 10.89 -4.74
N GLN A 31 9.24 9.63 -5.21
CA GLN A 31 9.08 9.31 -6.63
C GLN A 31 7.64 8.90 -7.01
N ARG A 32 6.70 8.89 -6.05
CA ARG A 32 5.29 8.56 -6.32
C ARG A 32 4.54 9.81 -6.78
N THR A 33 4.74 10.19 -8.04
CA THR A 33 4.23 11.45 -8.62
C THR A 33 2.96 11.29 -9.46
N THR A 34 2.60 10.06 -9.82
CA THR A 34 1.48 9.77 -10.74
C THR A 34 0.16 9.50 -10.03
N ILE A 35 0.16 9.48 -8.68
CA ILE A 35 -1.02 9.24 -7.87
C ILE A 35 -0.93 9.99 -6.54
N GLU A 36 -2.03 10.64 -6.17
CA GLU A 36 -2.21 11.39 -4.93
C GLU A 36 -2.61 10.47 -3.76
N ASP A 37 -2.34 10.88 -2.52
CA ASP A 37 -2.67 10.09 -1.32
C ASP A 37 -4.17 9.79 -1.20
N LYS A 38 -5.04 10.76 -1.53
CA LYS A 38 -6.50 10.58 -1.49
C LYS A 38 -6.98 9.49 -2.45
N SER A 39 -6.40 9.42 -3.65
CA SER A 39 -6.74 8.36 -4.62
C SER A 39 -6.27 6.99 -4.15
N ILE A 40 -5.14 6.90 -3.43
CA ILE A 40 -4.68 5.64 -2.84
C ILE A 40 -5.65 5.17 -1.76
N HIS A 41 -6.03 6.05 -0.83
CA HIS A 41 -7.01 5.72 0.21
C HIS A 41 -8.33 5.24 -0.39
N LYS A 42 -8.84 5.95 -1.40
CA LYS A 42 -10.05 5.54 -2.11
C LYS A 42 -9.91 4.15 -2.74
N LYS A 43 -8.75 3.81 -3.31
CA LYS A 43 -8.50 2.47 -3.88
C LYS A 43 -8.48 1.35 -2.84
N PHE A 44 -8.03 1.62 -1.62
CA PHE A 44 -8.11 0.65 -0.52
C PHE A 44 -9.55 0.45 -0.02
N GLU A 45 -10.36 1.49 -0.11
CA GLU A 45 -11.79 1.45 0.24
C GLU A 45 -12.69 0.97 -0.92
N MET A 46 -12.13 0.75 -2.13
CA MET A 46 -12.94 0.28 -3.24
C MET A 46 -13.48 -1.11 -2.92
N ASP A 47 -14.80 -1.23 -3.09
CA ASP A 47 -15.56 -2.42 -2.74
C ASP A 47 -15.14 -3.64 -3.59
N SER A 48 -15.36 -4.84 -3.05
CA SER A 48 -15.01 -6.13 -3.67
C SER A 48 -15.78 -6.45 -4.97
N ASP A 49 -16.67 -5.54 -5.38
CA ASP A 49 -17.62 -5.63 -6.50
C ASP A 49 -16.99 -5.64 -7.90
N VAL A 50 -15.67 -5.66 -7.98
CA VAL A 50 -14.90 -5.84 -9.23
C VAL A 50 -14.52 -7.30 -9.48
N GLY A 51 -14.95 -8.23 -8.64
CA GLY A 51 -14.75 -9.68 -8.83
C GLY A 51 -13.41 -10.21 -8.31
N ILE A 52 -12.66 -9.44 -7.51
CA ILE A 52 -11.44 -9.93 -6.87
C ILE A 52 -11.83 -10.60 -5.55
N MET A 53 -11.73 -11.93 -5.50
CA MET A 53 -11.96 -12.72 -4.28
C MET A 53 -10.66 -13.36 -3.79
N LEU A 54 -10.34 -13.14 -2.53
CA LEU A 54 -9.18 -13.72 -1.86
C LEU A 54 -9.63 -14.45 -0.59
N GLY A 55 -9.14 -15.67 -0.37
CA GLY A 55 -9.44 -16.44 0.83
C GLY A 55 -10.84 -17.07 0.89
N VAL A 56 -11.58 -17.07 -0.22
CA VAL A 56 -12.88 -17.74 -0.35
C VAL A 56 -12.64 -19.23 -0.64
N TYR A 57 -13.17 -20.12 0.20
CA TYR A 57 -13.04 -21.56 -0.01
C TYR A 57 -14.22 -22.12 -0.82
N ASP A 58 -15.43 -21.75 -0.42
CA ASP A 58 -16.65 -22.13 -1.12
C ASP A 58 -17.62 -20.97 -1.32
N ASP A 59 -18.76 -21.29 -1.94
CA ASP A 59 -19.75 -20.29 -2.35
C ASP A 59 -20.45 -19.59 -1.17
N ALA A 60 -20.50 -20.24 0.00
CA ALA A 60 -21.11 -19.67 1.20
C ALA A 60 -20.21 -18.58 1.82
N ASP A 61 -18.91 -18.62 1.55
CA ASP A 61 -17.93 -17.64 2.02
C ASP A 61 -17.88 -16.37 1.14
N ALA A 62 -18.54 -16.38 -0.02
CA ALA A 62 -18.48 -15.31 -1.00
C ALA A 62 -19.69 -14.35 -0.92
N PRO A 63 -19.48 -13.03 -0.82
CA PRO A 63 -20.56 -12.05 -0.94
C PRO A 63 -21.24 -12.14 -2.31
N ASP A 64 -22.58 -12.13 -2.32
CA ASP A 64 -23.40 -12.34 -3.53
C ASP A 64 -23.03 -11.38 -4.67
N LEU A 65 -22.79 -10.10 -4.35
CA LEU A 65 -22.54 -9.05 -5.35
C LEU A 65 -21.29 -9.34 -6.20
N ALA A 66 -20.23 -9.87 -5.58
CA ALA A 66 -19.02 -10.27 -6.27
C ALA A 66 -19.12 -11.68 -6.89
N ALA A 67 -19.88 -12.60 -6.29
CA ALA A 67 -20.01 -14.00 -6.73
C ALA A 67 -20.90 -14.17 -7.97
N ASN A 68 -21.82 -13.23 -8.22
CA ASN A 68 -22.80 -13.32 -9.31
C ASN A 68 -22.18 -13.47 -10.71
N PHE A 69 -20.95 -13.00 -10.93
CA PHE A 69 -20.24 -13.18 -12.19
C PHE A 69 -19.64 -14.59 -12.36
N TYR A 70 -19.52 -15.35 -11.27
CA TYR A 70 -18.89 -16.67 -11.23
C TYR A 70 -19.92 -17.79 -11.02
N ARG A 71 -21.12 -17.48 -10.52
CA ARG A 71 -22.20 -18.44 -10.31
C ARG A 71 -22.99 -18.73 -11.59
N GLY A 72 -23.47 -19.97 -11.70
CA GLY A 72 -24.39 -20.39 -12.75
C GLY A 72 -23.69 -20.72 -14.08
N LYS A 73 -24.48 -20.78 -15.16
CA LYS A 73 -23.96 -21.15 -16.48
C LYS A 73 -23.25 -19.96 -17.14
N ALA A 74 -22.14 -20.25 -17.81
CA ALA A 74 -21.43 -19.27 -18.62
C ALA A 74 -22.40 -18.63 -19.63
N LYS A 75 -22.37 -17.30 -19.73
CA LYS A 75 -23.26 -16.54 -20.62
C LYS A 75 -23.02 -16.82 -22.11
N GLY A 76 -21.85 -17.33 -22.47
CA GLY A 76 -21.49 -17.69 -23.83
C GLY A 76 -20.89 -19.09 -23.93
N ARG A 77 -21.11 -19.75 -25.07
CA ARG A 77 -20.46 -21.01 -25.42
C ARG A 77 -19.31 -20.72 -26.37
N TYR A 78 -18.09 -20.65 -25.83
CA TYR A 78 -16.87 -20.29 -26.57
C TYR A 78 -16.06 -21.52 -27.02
N LEU A 79 -16.75 -22.60 -27.39
CA LEU A 79 -16.11 -23.74 -28.03
C LEU A 79 -16.06 -23.44 -29.54
N LYS A 80 -14.87 -23.53 -30.14
CA LYS A 80 -14.70 -23.51 -31.59
C LYS A 80 -15.36 -24.72 -32.23
#